data_AF-A0A238H9U3-F1
#
_entry.id   AF-A0A238H9U3-F1
#
_cell.length_a   1.000
_cell.length_b   1.000
_cell.length_c   1.000
_cell.angle_alpha   90.00
_cell.angle_beta   90.00
_cell.angle_gamma   90.00
#
_symmetry.space_group_name_H-M   'P 1'
#
loop_
_entity.id
_entity.type
_entity.pdbx_description
1 polymer ?
#
loop_
_entity_poly.entity_id
_entity_poly.type
_entity_poly.pdbx_seq_one_letter_code
_entity_poly.pdbx_strand_id
1 'polypeptide(L)'
;MAWNDKDYLDQLLADPVKALHDKFDYRFPLPVDLKAVAETATWTPETTAGWTCIKNNVLELVLPPAPPQDQEAVALAAYNSRNLTPFGR
;
A
#
# COMPACT_ATOMS: atom_id res chain seq x y z
N MET A 1 13.16 -14.36 -4.30
CA MET A 1 12.41 -13.11 -4.59
C MET A 1 11.30 -13.47 -5.56
N ALA A 2 10.09 -12.92 -5.46
CA ALA A 2 8.84 -13.52 -6.00
C ALA A 2 8.87 -14.10 -7.44
N TRP A 3 9.66 -13.54 -8.35
CA TRP A 3 9.88 -14.05 -9.71
C TRP A 3 10.44 -15.48 -9.81
N ASN A 4 11.13 -15.99 -8.79
CA ASN A 4 11.74 -17.33 -8.80
C ASN A 4 11.01 -18.35 -7.91
N ASP A 5 9.97 -17.92 -7.20
CA ASP A 5 9.29 -18.71 -6.17
C ASP A 5 7.78 -18.52 -6.33
N LYS A 6 7.17 -19.46 -7.05
CA LYS A 6 5.77 -19.37 -7.46
C LYS A 6 4.81 -19.43 -6.27
N ASP A 7 5.09 -20.29 -5.29
CA ASP A 7 4.25 -20.40 -4.09
C ASP A 7 4.24 -19.10 -3.30
N TYR A 8 5.40 -18.45 -3.18
CA TYR A 8 5.47 -17.13 -2.57
C TYR A 8 4.79 -16.03 -3.39
N LEU A 9 4.91 -16.07 -4.72
CA LEU A 9 4.20 -15.11 -5.58
C LEU A 9 2.68 -15.24 -5.41
N ASP A 10 2.17 -16.47 -5.39
CA ASP A 10 0.73 -16.72 -5.23
C ASP A 10 0.24 -16.24 -3.84
N GLN A 11 1.04 -16.43 -2.79
CA GLN A 11 0.75 -15.85 -1.47
C GLN A 11 0.78 -14.32 -1.48
N LEU A 12 1.79 -13.72 -2.12
CA LEU A 12 1.95 -12.27 -2.21
C LEU A 12 0.78 -11.61 -2.96
N LEU A 13 0.25 -12.26 -3.99
CA LEU A 13 -0.92 -11.78 -4.74
C LEU A 13 -2.24 -11.94 -3.96
N ALA A 14 -2.34 -12.92 -3.06
CA ALA A 14 -3.53 -13.16 -2.25
C ALA A 14 -3.59 -12.26 -1.00
N ASP A 15 -2.48 -12.16 -0.26
CA ASP A 15 -2.37 -11.35 0.95
C ASP A 15 -0.91 -10.86 1.10
N PRO A 16 -0.58 -9.69 0.52
CA PRO A 16 0.80 -9.21 0.51
C PRO A 16 1.31 -8.82 1.89
N VAL A 17 0.45 -8.33 2.78
CA VAL A 17 0.84 -7.96 4.14
C VAL A 17 1.28 -9.20 4.89
N LYS A 18 0.48 -10.27 4.85
CA LYS A 18 0.81 -11.54 5.49
C LYS A 18 2.02 -12.22 4.84
N ALA A 19 2.10 -12.24 3.51
CA ALA A 19 3.21 -12.88 2.80
C ALA A 19 4.57 -12.22 3.13
N LEU A 20 4.61 -10.89 3.22
CA LEU A 20 5.80 -10.14 3.61
C LEU A 20 6.17 -10.39 5.08
N HIS A 21 5.19 -10.46 5.97
CA HIS A 21 5.40 -10.82 7.36
C HIS A 21 5.98 -12.23 7.49
N ASP A 22 5.34 -13.24 6.90
CA ASP A 22 5.74 -14.63 7.12
C ASP A 22 7.11 -14.97 6.53
N LYS A 23 7.47 -14.34 5.41
CA LYS A 23 8.75 -14.61 4.73
C LYS A 23 9.91 -13.79 5.25
N PHE A 24 9.65 -12.56 5.68
CA PHE A 24 10.70 -11.59 6.01
C PHE A 24 10.58 -10.98 7.41
N ASP A 25 9.58 -11.38 8.21
CA ASP A 25 9.17 -10.72 9.48
C ASP A 25 8.97 -9.20 9.31
N TYR A 26 8.54 -8.78 8.12
CA TYR A 26 8.31 -7.38 7.83
C TYR A 26 6.98 -6.91 8.43
N ARG A 27 7.06 -5.91 9.30
CA ARG A 27 5.90 -5.32 9.99
C ARG A 27 5.71 -3.88 9.54
N PHE A 28 4.54 -3.58 9.02
CA PHE A 28 4.20 -2.20 8.69
C PHE A 28 3.98 -1.41 9.98
N PRO A 29 4.53 -0.18 10.08
CA PRO A 29 4.34 0.67 11.26
C PRO A 29 2.92 1.26 11.34
N LEU A 30 2.13 1.14 10.27
CA LEU A 30 0.78 1.65 10.14
C LEU A 30 -0.11 0.58 9.50
N PRO A 31 -1.42 0.55 9.79
CA PRO A 31 -2.37 -0.24 9.02
C PRO A 31 -2.36 0.21 7.56
N VAL A 32 -1.99 -0.68 6.65
CA VAL A 32 -1.95 -0.43 5.21
C VAL A 32 -2.80 -1.46 4.49
N ASP A 33 -3.64 -0.99 3.57
CA ASP A 33 -4.30 -1.84 2.60
C ASP A 33 -3.38 -1.96 1.37
N LEU A 34 -2.56 -3.00 1.35
CA LEU A 34 -1.61 -3.25 0.27
C LEU A 34 -2.20 -4.27 -0.70
N LYS A 35 -2.11 -3.96 -1.99
CA LYS A 35 -2.50 -4.87 -3.07
C LYS A 35 -1.33 -5.12 -4.00
N ALA A 36 -0.93 -6.38 -4.13
CA ALA A 36 0.03 -6.79 -5.16
C ALA A 36 -0.70 -7.02 -6.48
N VAL A 37 -0.12 -6.53 -7.58
CA VAL A 37 -0.68 -6.68 -8.93
C VAL A 37 0.41 -7.26 -9.82
N ALA A 38 0.14 -8.40 -10.43
CA ALA A 38 1.02 -9.02 -11.40
C ALA A 38 0.87 -8.37 -12.79
N GLU A 39 1.89 -8.56 -13.63
CA GLU A 39 1.84 -8.23 -15.06
C GLU A 39 1.49 -6.76 -15.32
N THR A 40 2.18 -5.85 -14.64
CA THR A 40 2.00 -4.39 -14.78
C THR A 40 2.99 -3.74 -15.72
N ALA A 41 4.05 -4.45 -16.12
CA ALA A 41 5.08 -3.95 -17.02
C ALA A 41 5.68 -5.08 -17.87
N THR A 42 6.18 -4.70 -19.05
CA THR A 42 6.90 -5.57 -19.97
C THR A 42 8.32 -5.06 -20.13
N TRP A 43 9.31 -5.94 -20.13
CA TRP A 43 10.69 -5.59 -20.45
C TRP A 43 10.83 -5.33 -21.95
N THR A 44 11.13 -4.09 -22.33
CA THR A 44 11.18 -3.61 -23.72
C THR A 44 12.51 -2.89 -23.98
N PRO A 45 13.64 -3.62 -23.96
CA PRO A 45 14.97 -3.03 -24.08
C PRO A 45 15.20 -2.38 -25.44
N GLU A 46 14.55 -2.88 -26.49
CA GLU A 46 14.70 -2.42 -27.87
C GLU A 46 14.15 -0.99 -28.10
N THR A 47 13.17 -0.56 -27.30
CA THR A 47 12.50 0.73 -27.49
C THR A 47 12.79 1.72 -26.37
N THR A 48 12.83 1.24 -25.12
CA THR A 48 13.00 2.10 -23.94
C THR A 48 14.26 1.79 -23.15
N ALA A 49 15.07 0.81 -23.57
CA ALA A 49 16.18 0.27 -22.78
C ALA A 49 15.75 -0.12 -21.34
N GLY A 50 14.48 -0.51 -21.16
CA GLY A 50 13.88 -0.57 -19.83
C GLY A 50 12.55 -1.33 -19.74
N TRP A 51 11.85 -1.10 -18.63
CA TRP A 51 10.49 -1.59 -18.40
C TRP A 51 9.48 -0.59 -18.95
N THR A 52 8.55 -1.04 -19.78
CA THR A 52 7.36 -0.28 -20.17
C THR A 52 6.18 -0.70 -19.29
N CYS A 53 5.64 0.23 -18.51
CA CYS A 53 4.42 0.02 -17.74
C CYS A 53 3.22 -0.13 -18.68
N ILE A 54 2.46 -1.21 -18.53
CA ILE A 54 1.22 -1.49 -19.27
C ILE A 54 -0.03 -1.21 -18.43
N LYS A 55 0.12 -0.92 -17.14
CA LYS A 55 -0.94 -0.49 -16.22
C LYS A 55 -0.45 0.68 -15.37
N ASN A 56 -1.37 1.58 -15.02
CA ASN A 56 -1.09 2.65 -14.08
C ASN A 56 -1.04 2.11 -12.66
N ASN A 57 -0.03 2.52 -11.89
CA ASN A 57 -0.02 2.30 -10.45
C ASN A 57 -1.05 3.25 -9.81
N VAL A 58 -1.93 2.70 -8.98
CA VAL A 58 -2.96 3.47 -8.30
C VAL A 58 -2.59 3.59 -6.83
N LEU A 59 -2.48 4.82 -6.35
CA LEU A 59 -2.50 5.13 -4.93
C LEU A 59 -3.89 5.66 -4.62
N GLU A 60 -4.62 4.97 -3.75
CA GLU A 60 -5.96 5.39 -3.33
C GLU A 60 -5.89 6.06 -1.96
N LEU A 61 -6.41 7.30 -1.88
CA LEU A 61 -6.60 8.01 -0.63
C LEU A 61 -8.08 7.93 -0.25
N VAL A 62 -8.37 7.23 0.84
CA VAL A 62 -9.73 7.18 1.39
C VAL A 62 -9.92 8.34 2.37
N LEU A 63 -10.78 9.29 2.02
CA LEU A 63 -11.20 10.35 2.93
C LEU A 63 -12.37 9.85 3.80
N PRO A 64 -12.34 10.08 5.13
CA PRO A 64 -13.49 9.79 5.97
C PRO A 64 -14.68 10.67 5.56
N PRO A 65 -15.93 10.24 5.85
CA PRO A 65 -17.10 11.07 5.62
C PRO A 65 -16.99 12.38 6.41
N ALA A 66 -17.54 13.45 5.85
CA ALA A 66 -17.57 14.74 6.53
C ALA A 66 -18.33 14.62 7.87
N PRO A 67 -17.77 15.16 8.97
CA PRO A 67 -18.50 15.22 10.24
C PRO A 67 -19.69 16.19 10.12
N PRO A 68 -20.69 16.09 11.01
CA PRO A 68 -21.71 17.13 11.17
C PRO A 68 -21.08 18.51 11.38
N GLN A 69 -21.73 19.57 10.87
CA GLN A 69 -21.17 20.93 10.85
C GLN A 69 -20.83 21.47 12.26
N ASP A 70 -21.63 21.10 13.27
CA ASP A 70 -21.42 21.45 14.67
C ASP A 70 -20.25 20.68 15.32
N GLN A 71 -19.71 19.67 14.64
CA GLN A 71 -18.64 18.78 15.14
C GLN A 71 -17.33 18.89 14.35
N GLU A 72 -17.24 19.74 13.32
CA GLU A 72 -16.05 19.88 12.48
C GLU A 72 -14.77 20.16 13.29
N ALA A 73 -14.82 21.11 14.22
CA ALA A 73 -13.66 21.47 15.04
C ALA A 73 -13.20 20.32 15.95
N VAL A 74 -14.15 19.56 16.50
CA VAL A 74 -13.87 18.40 17.37
C VAL A 74 -13.26 17.26 16.55
N ALA A 75 -13.82 16.98 15.37
CA ALA A 75 -13.32 15.95 14.47
C ALA A 75 -11.89 16.27 13.99
N LEU A 76 -11.61 17.53 13.63
CA LEU A 76 -10.28 17.97 13.23
C LEU A 76 -9.26 17.86 14.36
N ALA A 77 -9.62 18.27 15.58
CA ALA A 77 -8.75 18.14 16.76
C ALA A 77 -8.44 16.67 17.07
N ALA A 78 -9.45 15.79 17.01
CA ALA A 78 -9.28 14.35 17.22
C ALA A 78 -8.37 13.73 16.15
N TYR A 79 -8.58 14.04 14.87
CA TYR A 79 -7.74 13.59 13.77
C TYR A 79 -6.28 14.00 13.95
N ASN A 80 -6.05 15.27 14.27
CA ASN A 80 -4.72 15.83 14.51
C ASN A 80 -4.03 15.15 15.70
N SER A 81 -4.75 14.93 16.80
CA SER A 81 -4.20 14.27 17.99
C SER A 81 -3.74 12.82 17.75
N ARG A 82 -4.37 12.11 16.80
CA ARG A 82 -4.05 10.72 16.47
C ARG A 82 -2.91 10.60 15.45
N ASN A 83 -2.77 11.56 14.55
CA ASN A 83 -1.93 11.42 13.36
C ASN A 83 -0.74 12.39 13.29
N LEU A 84 -0.70 13.46 14.10
CA LEU A 84 0.40 14.44 14.08
C LEU A 84 1.51 14.17 15.12
N THR A 85 1.43 13.10 15.90
CA THR A 85 2.57 12.60 16.68
C THR A 85 3.30 11.55 15.84
N PRO A 86 4.48 11.85 15.28
CA PRO A 86 5.18 10.94 14.35
C PRO A 86 5.71 9.67 15.03
N PHE A 87 5.75 9.69 16.36
CA PHE A 87 6.10 8.58 17.23
C PHE A 87 5.14 8.68 18.41
N GLY A 88 4.27 7.69 18.60
CA GLY A 88 3.31 7.67 19.71
C GLY A 88 4.00 7.75 21.08
N ARG A 89 3.23 8.10 22.11
CA ARG A 89 3.63 7.93 23.53
C ARG A 89 4.02 6.50 23.85
#